data_AF-A0A957ZNI3-F1
#
_entry.id   AF-A0A957ZNI3-F1
#
_cell.length_a   1.000
_cell.length_b   1.000
_cell.length_c   1.000
_cell.angle_alpha   90.00
_cell.angle_beta   90.00
_cell.angle_gamma   90.00
#
_symmetry.space_group_name_H-M   'P 1'
#
loop_
_entity.id
_entity.type
_entity.pdbx_description
1 polymer ?
#
loop_
_entity_poly.entity_id
_entity_poly.type
_entity_poly.pdbx_seq_one_letter_code
_entity_poly.pdbx_strand_id
1 'polypeptide(L)'
;GQLAAGTVEILIVPAVADSLKRGDLAKLALDPAVADMVEAHLDAYRLLTTTLYVREPDYLGVKVQAEIVPAEHSAPELVVSRVIEALNSFISPLALNPDPLSLTELMGSDWEGWPFGRNLYVAEIFSLIQRVPGVKHVLDVQVSRRAVRPLTETGLFGESGQGEQRLNPVRKKVIQVPADTLLCSLRHEITLKGLDEDADD
;
A
#
# COMPACT_ATOMS: atom_id res chain seq x y z
N GLY A 1 2.78 -20.26 -1.56
CA GLY A 1 3.75 -21.33 -1.88
C GLY A 1 3.32 -22.63 -1.25
N GLN A 2 3.68 -23.77 -1.84
CA GLN A 2 3.48 -25.10 -1.23
C GLN A 2 4.79 -25.46 -0.51
N LEU A 3 4.86 -25.15 0.79
CA LEU A 3 6.04 -25.43 1.61
C LEU A 3 6.15 -26.93 1.85
N ALA A 4 7.37 -27.48 1.78
CA ALA A 4 7.62 -28.87 2.14
C ALA A 4 7.36 -29.10 3.64
N ALA A 5 6.86 -30.27 4.02
CA ALA A 5 6.61 -30.61 5.42
C ALA A 5 7.90 -30.42 6.25
N GLY A 6 7.79 -29.72 7.39
CA GLY A 6 8.94 -29.35 8.22
C GLY A 6 9.64 -28.05 7.82
N THR A 7 9.09 -27.26 6.89
CA THR A 7 9.63 -25.94 6.55
C THR A 7 8.89 -24.84 7.30
N VAL A 8 9.63 -23.94 7.96
CA VAL A 8 9.11 -22.72 8.58
C VAL A 8 9.61 -21.52 7.75
N GLU A 9 8.68 -20.77 7.19
CA GLU A 9 8.97 -19.54 6.44
C GLU A 9 8.67 -18.33 7.33
N ILE A 10 9.62 -17.40 7.40
CA ILE A 10 9.51 -16.16 8.15
C ILE A 10 9.71 -15.00 7.18
N LEU A 11 8.69 -14.14 7.12
CA LEU A 11 8.71 -12.91 6.34
C LEU A 11 9.04 -11.75 7.27
N ILE A 12 10.12 -11.03 6.99
CA ILE A 12 10.54 -9.87 7.78
C ILE A 12 10.12 -8.59 7.06
N VAL A 13 9.36 -7.75 7.76
CA VAL A 13 9.01 -6.40 7.32
C VAL A 13 9.82 -5.39 8.15
N PRO A 14 10.72 -4.61 7.55
CA PRO A 14 11.44 -3.56 8.28
C PRO A 14 10.48 -2.52 8.85
N ALA A 15 10.66 -2.10 10.11
CA ALA A 15 9.82 -1.09 10.77
C ALA A 15 10.13 0.34 10.28
N VAL A 16 9.87 0.63 9.01
CA VAL A 16 10.26 1.88 8.32
C VAL A 16 9.08 2.82 8.05
N ALA A 17 8.10 2.86 8.95
CA ALA A 17 6.88 3.66 8.79
C ALA A 17 7.16 5.14 8.45
N ASP A 18 8.16 5.76 9.10
CA ASP A 18 8.52 7.16 8.82
C ASP A 18 9.09 7.36 7.41
N SER A 19 9.80 6.38 6.87
CA SER A 19 10.33 6.42 5.50
C SER A 19 9.21 6.23 4.48
N LEU A 20 8.26 5.34 4.77
CA LEU A 20 7.07 5.15 3.94
C LEU A 20 6.19 6.40 3.86
N LYS A 21 6.05 7.16 4.97
CA LYS A 21 5.37 8.47 4.95
C LYS A 21 5.98 9.44 3.96
N ARG A 22 7.30 9.36 3.75
CA ARG A 22 8.03 10.19 2.77
C ARG A 22 8.03 9.61 1.35
N GLY A 23 7.39 8.45 1.15
CA GLY A 23 7.36 7.74 -0.13
C GLY A 23 8.63 6.96 -0.45
N ASP A 24 9.51 6.73 0.53
CA ASP A 24 10.75 5.99 0.34
C ASP A 24 10.52 4.48 0.53
N LEU A 25 10.14 3.82 -0.57
CA LEU A 25 9.91 2.37 -0.62
C LEU A 25 11.21 1.57 -0.59
N ALA A 26 12.37 2.17 -0.87
CA ALA A 26 13.65 1.46 -0.87
C ALA A 26 14.03 0.98 0.54
N LYS A 27 13.57 1.68 1.56
CA LYS A 27 13.76 1.30 2.98
C LYS A 27 13.03 0.03 3.41
N LEU A 28 12.12 -0.49 2.59
CA LEU A 28 11.50 -1.79 2.81
C LEU A 28 12.44 -2.97 2.50
N ALA A 29 13.61 -2.71 1.90
CA ALA A 29 14.60 -3.75 1.63
C ALA A 29 15.09 -4.35 2.95
N LEU A 30 15.05 -5.68 3.02
CA LEU A 30 15.63 -6.39 4.16
C LEU A 30 17.16 -6.29 4.10
N ASP A 31 17.76 -5.79 5.18
CA ASP A 31 19.22 -5.78 5.33
C ASP A 31 19.70 -7.24 5.52
N PRO A 32 20.62 -7.73 4.67
CA PRO A 32 21.15 -9.09 4.80
C PRO A 32 21.75 -9.37 6.18
N ALA A 33 22.36 -8.38 6.84
CA ALA A 33 22.91 -8.57 8.18
C ALA A 33 21.81 -8.83 9.23
N VAL A 34 20.63 -8.24 9.06
CA VAL A 34 19.46 -8.50 9.93
C VAL A 34 18.88 -9.86 9.63
N ALA A 35 18.78 -10.24 8.36
CA ALA A 35 18.32 -11.58 7.95
C ALA A 35 19.21 -12.67 8.57
N ASP A 36 20.54 -12.55 8.40
CA ASP A 36 21.52 -13.50 8.95
C ASP A 36 21.45 -13.57 10.48
N MET A 37 21.27 -12.43 11.15
CA MET A 37 21.15 -12.39 12.61
C MET A 37 19.89 -13.12 13.10
N VAL A 38 18.76 -12.91 12.43
CA VAL A 38 17.49 -13.58 12.77
C VAL A 38 17.57 -15.07 12.45
N GLU A 39 18.15 -15.44 11.32
CA GLU A 39 18.35 -16.83 10.93
C GLU A 39 19.24 -17.56 11.95
N ALA A 40 20.40 -16.99 12.31
CA ALA A 40 21.30 -17.57 13.31
C ALA A 40 20.66 -17.68 14.69
N HIS A 41 19.86 -16.68 15.09
CA HIS A 41 19.15 -16.72 16.36
C HIS A 41 18.13 -17.86 16.39
N LEU A 42 17.35 -18.04 15.33
CA LEU A 42 16.31 -19.05 15.25
C LEU A 42 16.86 -20.47 14.99
N ASP A 43 18.00 -20.57 14.28
CA ASP A 43 18.73 -21.82 14.09
C ASP A 43 19.15 -22.43 15.44
N ALA A 44 19.46 -21.61 16.44
CA ALA A 44 19.77 -22.08 17.79
C ALA A 44 18.57 -22.74 18.53
N TYR A 45 17.33 -22.44 18.12
CA TYR A 45 16.11 -22.94 18.75
C TYR A 45 15.31 -23.93 17.87
N ARG A 46 15.78 -24.26 16.66
CA ARG A 46 15.04 -25.14 15.76
C ARG A 46 15.13 -26.62 16.14
N LEU A 47 14.10 -27.37 15.75
CA LEU A 47 14.15 -28.84 15.78
C LEU A 47 15.06 -29.35 14.64
N LEU A 48 15.79 -30.45 14.88
CA LEU A 48 16.77 -31.01 13.91
C LEU A 48 16.20 -31.28 12.51
N THR A 49 14.89 -31.49 12.37
CA THR A 49 14.23 -31.82 11.10
C THR A 49 13.51 -30.62 10.47
N THR A 50 13.75 -29.40 10.94
CA THR A 50 13.08 -28.19 10.44
C THR A 50 14.01 -27.37 9.55
N THR A 51 13.54 -27.02 8.35
CA THR A 51 14.21 -26.06 7.47
C THR A 51 13.62 -24.68 7.72
N LEU A 52 14.47 -23.73 8.12
CA LEU A 52 14.09 -22.34 8.30
C LEU A 52 14.37 -21.56 7.01
N TYR A 53 13.44 -20.71 6.60
CA TYR A 53 13.63 -19.79 5.48
C TYR A 53 13.26 -18.38 5.90
N VAL A 54 14.24 -17.49 5.95
CA VAL A 54 14.07 -16.08 6.30
C VAL A 54 14.19 -15.25 5.02
N ARG A 55 13.17 -14.47 4.69
CA ARG A 55 13.20 -13.57 3.53
C ARG A 55 12.33 -12.33 3.72
N GLU A 56 12.44 -11.39 2.79
CA GLU A 56 11.48 -10.30 2.65
C GLU A 56 10.19 -10.77 1.98
N PRO A 57 9.04 -10.15 2.30
CA PRO A 57 7.81 -10.39 1.57
C PRO A 57 7.86 -9.75 0.18
N ASP A 58 6.98 -10.20 -0.70
CA ASP A 58 6.78 -9.51 -1.96
C ASP A 58 5.97 -8.23 -1.71
N TYR A 59 6.36 -7.14 -2.36
CA TYR A 59 5.63 -5.87 -2.27
C TYR A 59 4.87 -5.63 -3.58
N LEU A 60 3.59 -5.26 -3.46
CA LEU A 60 2.75 -4.90 -4.58
C LEU A 60 2.34 -3.43 -4.45
N GLY A 61 2.94 -2.59 -5.28
CA GLY A 61 2.63 -1.18 -5.40
C GLY A 61 1.28 -0.98 -6.06
N VAL A 62 0.40 -0.22 -5.42
CA VAL A 62 -0.91 0.15 -5.93
C VAL A 62 -0.94 1.64 -6.21
N LYS A 63 -1.31 2.01 -7.44
CA LYS A 63 -1.64 3.38 -7.82
C LYS A 63 -3.15 3.49 -8.00
N VAL A 64 -3.75 4.44 -7.30
CA VAL A 64 -5.15 4.86 -7.47
C VAL A 64 -5.17 6.17 -8.22
N GLN A 65 -5.98 6.19 -9.28
CA GLN A 65 -6.42 7.40 -9.97
C GLN A 65 -7.90 7.57 -9.65
N ALA A 66 -8.29 8.73 -9.13
CA ALA A 66 -9.69 8.97 -8.76
C ALA A 66 -10.15 10.35 -9.22
N GLU A 67 -11.39 10.40 -9.69
CA GLU A 67 -12.09 11.63 -10.03
C GLU A 67 -13.11 11.94 -8.94
N ILE A 68 -12.99 13.12 -8.33
CA ILE A 68 -13.83 13.52 -7.21
C ILE A 68 -14.44 14.90 -7.41
N VAL A 69 -15.62 15.09 -6.84
CA VAL A 69 -16.31 16.37 -6.74
C VAL A 69 -16.13 16.88 -5.31
N PRO A 70 -15.45 18.03 -5.11
CA PRO A 70 -15.33 18.62 -3.78
C PRO A 70 -16.66 19.23 -3.32
N ALA A 71 -16.86 19.33 -2.01
CA ALA A 71 -18.00 20.03 -1.44
C ALA A 71 -17.87 21.55 -1.62
N GLU A 72 -18.99 22.25 -1.81
CA GLU A 72 -19.08 23.70 -2.15
C GLU A 72 -18.32 24.64 -1.19
N HIS A 73 -18.07 24.22 0.06
CA HIS A 73 -17.40 25.03 1.08
C HIS A 73 -16.03 24.46 1.49
N SER A 74 -15.45 23.57 0.69
CA SER A 74 -14.15 22.93 0.97
C SER A 74 -13.03 23.52 0.13
N ALA A 75 -11.84 23.64 0.73
CA ALA A 75 -10.63 24.02 0.00
C ALA A 75 -10.17 22.83 -0.89
N PRO A 76 -10.23 22.93 -2.23
CA PRO A 76 -10.01 21.79 -3.13
C PRO A 76 -8.64 21.12 -2.94
N GLU A 77 -7.57 21.92 -2.80
CA GLU A 77 -6.21 21.42 -2.58
C GLU A 77 -6.07 20.63 -1.27
N LEU A 78 -6.80 21.06 -0.24
CA LEU A 78 -6.81 20.40 1.06
C LEU A 78 -7.57 19.07 1.01
N VAL A 79 -8.65 19.00 0.23
CA VAL A 79 -9.39 17.75 -0.03
C VAL A 79 -8.49 16.75 -0.75
N VAL A 80 -7.80 17.17 -1.82
CA VAL A 80 -6.86 16.32 -2.55
C VAL A 80 -5.78 15.76 -1.62
N SER A 81 -5.18 16.63 -0.80
CA SER A 81 -4.13 16.22 0.14
C SER A 81 -4.63 15.20 1.16
N ARG A 82 -5.82 15.40 1.73
CA ARG A 82 -6.45 14.45 2.67
C ARG A 82 -6.77 13.11 2.01
N VAL A 83 -7.25 13.13 0.76
CA VAL A 83 -7.54 11.90 0.01
C VAL A 83 -6.25 11.12 -0.24
N ILE A 84 -5.18 11.78 -0.66
CA ILE A 84 -3.87 11.14 -0.87
C ILE A 84 -3.33 10.56 0.44
N GLU A 85 -3.42 11.29 1.55
CA GLU A 85 -2.99 10.83 2.87
C GLU A 85 -3.78 9.61 3.35
N ALA A 86 -5.11 9.63 3.16
CA ALA A 86 -5.98 8.51 3.48
C ALA A 86 -5.62 7.27 2.65
N LEU A 87 -5.41 7.43 1.35
CA LEU A 87 -5.01 6.33 0.45
C LEU A 87 -3.64 5.77 0.81
N ASN A 88 -2.66 6.63 1.10
CA ASN A 88 -1.32 6.22 1.54
C ASN A 88 -1.37 5.44 2.86
N SER A 89 -2.19 5.89 3.81
CA SER A 89 -2.34 5.23 5.11
C SER A 89 -3.08 3.89 4.99
N PHE A 90 -4.09 3.81 4.13
CA PHE A 90 -4.87 2.59 3.91
C PHE A 90 -4.09 1.52 3.15
N ILE A 91 -3.36 1.90 2.10
CA ILE A 91 -2.57 0.97 1.27
C ILE A 91 -1.09 1.02 1.71
N SER A 92 -0.82 0.69 2.97
CA SER A 92 0.55 0.65 3.49
C SER A 92 0.84 -0.69 4.17
N PRO A 93 2.05 -1.27 4.01
CA PRO A 93 2.40 -2.52 4.69
C PRO A 93 2.51 -2.34 6.21
N LEU A 94 2.71 -1.10 6.67
CA LEU A 94 2.83 -0.73 8.08
C LEU A 94 1.78 0.32 8.44
N ALA A 95 1.34 0.33 9.69
CA ALA A 95 0.55 1.42 10.23
C ALA A 95 1.34 2.72 10.15
N LEU A 96 0.88 3.66 9.32
CA LEU A 96 1.49 4.97 9.21
C LEU A 96 1.04 5.93 10.33
N ASN A 97 0.50 5.43 11.44
CA ASN A 97 -0.10 6.22 12.51
C ASN A 97 -1.03 7.32 11.92
N PRO A 98 -2.24 6.93 11.47
CA PRO A 98 -3.18 7.92 10.97
C PRO A 98 -3.59 8.89 12.08
N ASP A 99 -4.06 10.08 11.72
CA ASP A 99 -4.78 10.93 12.64
C ASP A 99 -5.92 10.10 13.29
N PRO A 100 -5.90 9.90 14.64
CA PRO A 100 -6.71 8.91 15.32
C PRO A 100 -8.23 9.12 15.17
N LEU A 101 -8.66 10.30 14.72
CA LEU A 101 -10.07 10.65 14.59
C LEU A 101 -10.71 10.30 13.24
N SER A 102 -9.94 10.09 12.17
CA SER A 102 -10.53 10.02 10.80
C SER A 102 -10.48 8.64 10.14
N LEU A 103 -9.56 7.75 10.53
CA LEU A 103 -9.35 6.47 9.83
C LEU A 103 -9.56 5.24 10.72
N THR A 104 -9.55 5.40 12.05
CA THR A 104 -9.74 4.29 13.01
C THR A 104 -11.09 3.58 12.84
N GLU A 105 -12.15 4.32 12.48
CA GLU A 105 -13.48 3.74 12.22
C GLU A 105 -13.51 2.80 11.00
N LEU A 106 -12.60 2.99 10.04
CA LEU A 106 -12.55 2.21 8.79
C LEU A 106 -11.58 1.04 8.86
N MET A 107 -10.53 1.19 9.64
CA MET A 107 -9.38 0.29 9.66
C MET A 107 -9.41 -0.63 10.90
N GLY A 108 -10.26 -0.30 11.88
CA GLY A 108 -10.32 -0.97 13.17
C GLY A 108 -9.33 -0.35 14.16
N SER A 109 -9.58 -0.55 15.45
CA SER A 109 -8.73 -0.07 16.55
C SER A 109 -7.29 -0.60 16.50
N ASP A 110 -7.10 -1.77 15.88
CA ASP A 110 -5.84 -2.53 15.88
C ASP A 110 -5.23 -2.62 14.47
N TRP A 111 -5.36 -1.57 13.66
CA TRP A 111 -4.75 -1.57 12.33
C TRP A 111 -3.23 -1.42 12.41
N GLU A 112 -2.52 -2.51 12.11
CA GLU A 112 -1.05 -2.57 12.10
C GLU A 112 -0.44 -2.37 10.70
N GLY A 113 -1.28 -2.22 9.67
CA GLY A 113 -0.88 -2.21 8.26
C GLY A 113 -1.77 -3.13 7.42
N TRP A 114 -1.53 -3.14 6.11
CA TRP A 114 -2.23 -4.02 5.20
C TRP A 114 -1.88 -5.48 5.50
N PRO A 115 -2.87 -6.35 5.77
CA PRO A 115 -2.59 -7.74 6.11
C PRO A 115 -2.17 -8.57 4.88
N PHE A 116 -1.24 -9.50 5.12
CA PHE A 116 -0.74 -10.46 4.13
C PHE A 116 -1.86 -11.21 3.40
N GLY A 117 -1.79 -11.25 2.07
CA GLY A 117 -2.76 -11.99 1.25
C GLY A 117 -4.18 -11.42 1.22
N ARG A 118 -4.44 -10.28 1.88
CA ARG A 118 -5.76 -9.64 1.78
C ARG A 118 -5.92 -9.01 0.40
N ASN A 119 -6.98 -9.42 -0.28
CA ASN A 119 -7.38 -8.83 -1.54
C ASN A 119 -7.85 -7.39 -1.33
N LEU A 120 -7.50 -6.51 -2.27
CA LEU A 120 -7.97 -5.14 -2.29
C LEU A 120 -9.13 -4.99 -3.27
N TYR A 121 -10.27 -4.48 -2.78
CA TYR A 121 -11.44 -4.23 -3.61
C TYR A 121 -11.53 -2.75 -4.00
N VAL A 122 -11.86 -2.48 -5.26
CA VAL A 122 -12.04 -1.08 -5.74
C VAL A 122 -13.16 -0.38 -4.95
N ALA A 123 -14.17 -1.13 -4.51
CA ALA A 123 -15.25 -0.60 -3.66
C ALA A 123 -14.76 -0.12 -2.28
N GLU A 124 -13.71 -0.73 -1.70
CA GLU A 124 -13.11 -0.25 -0.46
C GLU A 124 -12.45 1.12 -0.67
N ILE A 125 -11.74 1.29 -1.79
CA ILE A 125 -11.14 2.57 -2.18
C ILE A 125 -12.22 3.63 -2.41
N PHE A 126 -13.29 3.29 -3.12
CA PHE A 126 -14.44 4.18 -3.31
C PHE A 126 -15.02 4.65 -1.97
N SER A 127 -15.24 3.70 -1.06
CA SER A 127 -15.80 3.96 0.27
C SER A 127 -14.87 4.78 1.16
N LEU A 128 -13.56 4.58 1.03
CA LEU A 128 -12.53 5.34 1.73
C LEU A 128 -12.55 6.80 1.28
N ILE A 129 -12.47 7.05 -0.03
CA ILE A 129 -12.45 8.40 -0.60
C ILE A 129 -13.75 9.14 -0.28
N GLN A 130 -14.90 8.48 -0.39
CA GLN A 130 -16.21 9.08 -0.13
C GLN A 130 -16.40 9.55 1.32
N ARG A 131 -15.66 8.95 2.28
CA ARG A 131 -15.70 9.33 3.71
C ARG A 131 -14.72 10.45 4.07
N VAL A 132 -13.83 10.84 3.16
CA VAL A 132 -12.87 11.92 3.42
C VAL A 132 -13.63 13.26 3.57
N PRO A 133 -13.39 14.02 4.66
CA PRO A 133 -14.03 15.32 4.85
C PRO A 133 -13.75 16.28 3.68
N GLY A 134 -14.83 16.74 3.05
CA GLY A 134 -14.80 17.67 1.92
C GLY A 134 -14.98 17.02 0.54
N VAL A 135 -15.12 15.68 0.47
CA VAL A 135 -15.57 14.99 -0.74
C VAL A 135 -17.10 14.95 -0.78
N LYS A 136 -17.71 15.43 -1.87
CA LYS A 136 -19.16 15.36 -2.11
C LYS A 136 -19.52 14.06 -2.83
N HIS A 137 -18.90 13.83 -3.98
CA HIS A 137 -19.09 12.63 -4.79
C HIS A 137 -17.76 12.11 -5.33
N VAL A 138 -17.67 10.80 -5.51
CA VAL A 138 -16.59 10.12 -6.25
C VAL A 138 -17.18 9.65 -7.58
N LEU A 139 -16.61 10.13 -8.69
CA LEU A 139 -17.13 9.86 -10.04
C LEU A 139 -16.56 8.56 -10.59
N ASP A 140 -15.24 8.44 -10.59
CA ASP A 140 -14.53 7.25 -11.08
C ASP A 140 -13.32 6.94 -10.21
N VAL A 141 -12.98 5.65 -10.12
CA VAL A 141 -11.79 5.17 -9.43
C VAL A 141 -11.16 4.07 -10.28
N GLN A 142 -9.95 4.35 -10.75
CA GLN A 142 -9.13 3.42 -11.49
C GLN A 142 -7.95 2.98 -10.63
N VAL A 143 -7.82 1.67 -10.46
CA VAL A 143 -6.74 1.09 -9.69
C VAL A 143 -5.79 0.36 -10.63
N SER A 144 -4.51 0.68 -10.48
CA SER A 144 -3.39 0.07 -11.18
C SER A 144 -2.44 -0.56 -10.18
N ARG A 145 -1.75 -1.63 -10.58
CA ARG A 145 -0.77 -2.30 -9.72
C ARG A 145 0.53 -2.62 -10.44
N ARG A 146 1.63 -2.64 -9.69
CA ARG A 146 2.98 -3.01 -10.12
C ARG A 146 3.70 -3.76 -9.01
N ALA A 147 4.49 -4.79 -9.33
CA ALA A 147 5.38 -5.40 -8.34
C ALA A 147 6.46 -4.39 -7.92
N VAL A 148 6.68 -4.22 -6.63
CA VAL A 148 7.71 -3.34 -6.06
C VAL A 148 8.83 -4.22 -5.53
N ARG A 149 10.05 -3.95 -5.96
CA ARG A 149 11.26 -4.56 -5.40
C ARG A 149 12.06 -3.46 -4.72
N PRO A 150 12.11 -3.41 -3.38
CA PRO A 150 12.72 -2.31 -2.64
C PRO A 150 14.15 -1.97 -3.09
N LEU A 151 14.97 -2.98 -3.39
CA LEU A 151 16.33 -2.80 -3.89
C LEU A 151 16.41 -2.00 -5.20
N THR A 152 15.41 -2.12 -6.08
CA THR A 152 15.34 -1.40 -7.36
C THR A 152 14.80 0.03 -7.20
N GLU A 153 14.10 0.33 -6.10
CA GLU A 153 13.60 1.67 -5.79
C GLU A 153 14.71 2.59 -5.24
N THR A 154 15.94 2.08 -5.08
CA THR A 154 17.10 2.83 -4.58
C THR A 154 17.52 3.93 -5.55
N GLY A 155 16.84 5.08 -5.49
CA GLY A 155 17.18 6.31 -6.21
C GLY A 155 16.83 7.51 -5.34
N LEU A 156 17.81 8.01 -4.58
CA LEU A 156 17.65 9.04 -3.55
C LEU A 156 17.19 10.42 -4.08
N PHE A 157 17.17 10.64 -5.39
CA PHE A 157 16.69 11.86 -6.01
C PHE A 157 16.17 11.56 -7.41
N GLY A 158 14.87 11.77 -7.63
CA GLY A 158 14.38 12.51 -8.80
C GLY A 158 14.66 12.00 -10.22
N GLU A 159 15.18 10.81 -10.43
CA GLU A 159 15.19 10.19 -11.75
C GLU A 159 14.33 8.96 -11.71
N SER A 160 13.27 9.00 -12.52
CA SER A 160 12.43 7.90 -12.94
C SER A 160 13.27 6.65 -13.20
N GLY A 161 13.59 5.91 -12.12
CA GLY A 161 14.34 4.68 -12.16
C GLY A 161 13.51 3.68 -12.93
N GLN A 162 13.87 3.55 -14.21
CA GLN A 162 13.48 2.55 -15.17
C GLN A 162 12.67 1.40 -14.56
N GLY A 163 11.37 1.63 -14.57
CA GLY A 163 10.38 0.61 -14.34
C GLY A 163 9.21 0.92 -15.24
N GLU A 164 9.45 0.95 -16.55
CA GLU A 164 8.45 0.79 -17.62
C GLU A 164 7.71 -0.58 -17.52
N GLN A 165 7.51 -1.08 -16.31
CA GLN A 165 6.53 -2.11 -16.05
C GLN A 165 5.16 -1.44 -16.11
N ARG A 166 4.56 -1.57 -17.29
CA ARG A 166 3.17 -1.24 -17.60
C ARG A 166 2.31 -1.43 -16.35
N LEU A 167 1.79 -0.32 -15.85
CA LEU A 167 0.69 -0.35 -14.89
C LEU A 167 -0.37 -1.28 -15.47
N ASN A 168 -0.64 -2.39 -14.79
CA ASN A 168 -1.66 -3.31 -15.25
C ASN A 168 -3.00 -2.77 -14.75
N PRO A 169 -3.84 -2.19 -15.64
CA PRO A 169 -5.14 -1.69 -15.22
C PRO A 169 -5.95 -2.87 -14.72
N VAL A 170 -6.46 -2.75 -13.50
CA VAL A 170 -7.19 -3.84 -12.86
C VAL A 170 -8.61 -3.81 -13.42
N ARG A 171 -8.84 -4.52 -14.54
CA ARG A 171 -10.17 -4.63 -15.18
C ARG A 171 -11.20 -5.34 -14.30
N LYS A 172 -10.75 -6.16 -13.35
CA LYS A 172 -11.60 -6.77 -12.32
C LYS A 172 -11.66 -5.82 -11.13
N LYS A 173 -12.82 -5.62 -10.51
CA LYS A 173 -13.00 -4.75 -9.32
C LYS A 173 -12.26 -5.24 -8.05
N VAL A 174 -11.32 -6.18 -8.18
CA VAL A 174 -10.53 -6.79 -7.11
C VAL A 174 -9.10 -7.05 -7.58
N ILE A 175 -8.15 -6.65 -6.74
CA ILE A 175 -6.74 -7.04 -6.82
C ILE A 175 -6.56 -8.28 -5.94
N GLN A 176 -6.26 -9.41 -6.58
CA GLN A 176 -5.87 -10.60 -5.85
C GLN A 176 -4.41 -10.47 -5.38
N VAL A 177 -4.22 -10.62 -4.07
CA VAL A 177 -2.93 -10.48 -3.40
C VAL A 177 -2.49 -11.87 -2.93
N PRO A 178 -1.31 -12.36 -3.33
CA PRO A 178 -0.75 -13.61 -2.82
C PRO A 178 -0.50 -13.56 -1.30
N ALA A 179 -0.51 -14.73 -0.65
CA ALA A 179 -0.41 -14.84 0.82
C ALA A 179 0.91 -14.29 1.40
N ASP A 180 1.97 -14.19 0.61
CA ASP A 180 3.29 -13.67 0.97
C ASP A 180 3.53 -12.23 0.49
N THR A 181 2.47 -11.56 0.03
CA THR A 181 2.55 -10.22 -0.53
C THR A 181 1.89 -9.17 0.37
N LEU A 182 2.54 -8.02 0.51
CA LEU A 182 2.00 -6.82 1.13
C LEU A 182 1.73 -5.73 0.10
N LEU A 183 0.75 -4.88 0.38
CA LEU A 183 0.45 -3.72 -0.47
C LEU A 183 1.21 -2.49 -0.01
N CYS A 184 1.68 -1.70 -0.96
CA CYS A 184 2.24 -0.38 -0.71
C CYS A 184 1.66 0.67 -1.65
N SER A 185 1.51 1.89 -1.15
CA SER A 185 0.97 3.00 -1.91
C SER A 185 2.03 3.53 -2.87
N LEU A 186 1.66 3.63 -4.14
CA LEU A 186 2.39 4.44 -5.12
C LEU A 186 1.84 5.87 -5.12
N ARG A 187 2.45 6.74 -5.92
CA ARG A 187 1.99 8.12 -6.06
C ARG A 187 0.59 8.16 -6.69
N HIS A 188 -0.41 8.39 -5.84
CA HIS A 188 -1.81 8.55 -6.19
C HIS A 188 -2.04 9.84 -7.01
N GLU A 189 -3.05 9.81 -7.87
CA GLU A 189 -3.40 10.95 -8.73
C GLU A 189 -4.90 11.22 -8.58
N ILE A 190 -5.23 12.43 -8.14
CA ILE A 190 -6.61 12.83 -7.84
C ILE A 190 -6.96 14.01 -8.72
N THR A 191 -8.03 13.86 -9.50
CA THR A 191 -8.55 14.91 -10.38
C THR A 191 -9.85 15.44 -9.80
N LEU A 192 -9.95 16.77 -9.74
CA LEU A 192 -11.16 17.44 -9.29
C LEU A 192 -12.05 17.75 -10.49
N LYS A 193 -13.32 17.36 -10.41
CA LYS A 193 -14.36 17.76 -11.36
C LYS A 193 -15.31 18.76 -10.71
N GLY A 194 -15.59 19.85 -11.43
CA GLY A 194 -16.64 20.80 -11.06
C GLY A 194 -18.00 20.23 -11.44
N LEU A 195 -19.05 20.57 -10.67
CA LEU A 195 -20.43 20.14 -10.92
C LEU A 195 -21.05 20.70 -12.21
N ASP A 196 -20.33 21.56 -12.94
CA ASP A 196 -20.87 22.34 -14.05
C ASP A 196 -20.62 21.72 -15.44
N GLU A 197 -20.04 20.51 -15.55
CA GLU A 197 -19.74 19.89 -16.86
C GLU A 197 -20.74 18.82 -17.33
N ASP A 198 -21.71 18.38 -16.51
CA ASP A 198 -22.66 17.31 -16.88
C ASP A 198 -24.09 17.81 -17.18
N ALA A 199 -24.26 19.10 -17.48
CA ALA A 199 -25.54 19.70 -17.86
C ALA A 199 -25.60 20.05 -19.36
N ASP A 200 -25.32 19.08 -20.24
CA ASP A 200 -25.81 19.08 -21.63
C ASP A 200 -25.54 17.71 -22.29
N ASP A 201 -26.53 16.81 -22.24
CA ASP A 201 -26.89 15.89 -23.35
C ASP A 201 -28.34 15.42 -23.20
#